data_AF-A0A432SPE1-F1
#
_entry.id   AF-A0A432SPE1-F1
#
_cell.length_a   1.000
_cell.length_b   1.000
_cell.length_c   1.000
_cell.angle_alpha   90.00
_cell.angle_beta   90.00
_cell.angle_gamma   90.00
#
_symmetry.space_group_name_H-M   'P 1'
#
loop_
_entity.id
_entity.type
_entity.pdbx_description
1 polymer ?
#
loop_
_entity_poly.entity_id
_entity_poly.type
_entity_poly.pdbx_seq_one_letter_code
_entity_poly.pdbx_strand_id
1 'polypeptide(L)'
;MRRNSTDYQAIKGVGLFFIGLVYASVSSMWIWSSPLLGIAFYYIITHIESKKYYFNIGLIILYSIFVEIDRALIPFSFVLFIFIFHKVLFESFKKNIYCQNCLVPIYIVAGYMGYYLFNLFLSYIFDLQSPIFGINYLYYIITDIILVYIFL
;
A
#
# COMPACT_ATOMS: atom_id res chain seq x y z
N MET A 1 23.54 23.25 -16.75
CA MET A 1 22.49 22.22 -16.88
C MET A 1 21.75 22.10 -15.56
N ARG A 2 20.53 22.61 -15.46
CA ARG A 2 19.75 22.62 -14.21
C ARG A 2 19.17 21.21 -14.02
N ARG A 3 19.75 20.42 -13.12
CA ARG A 3 19.31 19.04 -12.81
C ARG A 3 17.86 19.12 -12.32
N ASN A 4 16.92 18.75 -13.18
CA ASN A 4 15.50 18.85 -12.90
C ASN A 4 15.15 17.80 -11.84
N SER A 5 14.82 18.23 -10.63
CA SER A 5 14.62 17.30 -9.50
C SER A 5 13.47 16.31 -9.72
N THR A 6 12.55 16.64 -10.63
CA THR A 6 11.40 15.83 -11.02
C THR A 6 11.82 14.61 -11.85
N ASP A 7 12.77 14.76 -12.78
CA ASP A 7 13.27 13.65 -13.60
C ASP A 7 14.03 12.62 -12.74
N TYR A 8 14.82 13.07 -11.77
CA TYR A 8 15.51 12.16 -10.86
C TYR A 8 14.54 11.34 -10.00
N GLN A 9 13.47 11.97 -9.52
CA GLN A 9 12.44 11.26 -8.74
C GLN A 9 11.63 10.28 -9.60
N ALA A 10 11.35 10.62 -10.85
CA ALA A 10 10.68 9.74 -11.79
C ALA A 10 11.53 8.50 -12.11
N ILE A 11 12.82 8.68 -12.41
CA ILE A 11 13.76 7.57 -12.66
C ILE A 11 13.85 6.65 -11.44
N LYS A 12 13.95 7.22 -10.24
CA LYS A 12 13.94 6.43 -8.99
C LYS A 12 12.62 5.66 -8.82
N GLY A 13 11.48 6.28 -9.12
CA GLY A 13 10.16 5.65 -9.08
C GLY A 13 10.04 4.48 -10.04
N VAL A 14 10.48 4.65 -11.30
CA VAL A 14 10.49 3.57 -12.30
C VAL A 14 11.38 2.41 -11.85
N GLY A 15 12.58 2.69 -11.35
CA GLY A 15 13.48 1.66 -10.82
C GLY A 15 12.84 0.87 -9.67
N LEU A 16 12.23 1.57 -8.71
CA LEU A 16 11.51 0.95 -7.60
C LEU A 16 10.33 0.12 -8.06
N PHE A 17 9.61 0.56 -9.10
CA PHE A 17 8.49 -0.19 -9.66
C PHE A 17 8.94 -1.52 -10.26
N PHE A 18 9.99 -1.54 -11.08
CA PHE A 18 10.52 -2.78 -11.67
C PHE A 18 11.08 -3.73 -10.61
N ILE A 19 11.82 -3.21 -9.63
CA ILE A 19 12.30 -4.01 -8.49
C ILE A 19 11.10 -4.56 -7.70
N GLY A 20 10.07 -3.74 -7.51
CA GLY A 20 8.82 -4.12 -6.86
C GLY A 20 8.11 -5.28 -7.57
N LEU A 21 8.02 -5.26 -8.90
CA LEU A 21 7.42 -6.35 -9.68
C LEU A 21 8.17 -7.67 -9.53
N VAL A 22 9.51 -7.63 -9.61
CA VAL A 22 10.35 -8.82 -9.37
C VAL A 22 10.16 -9.31 -7.94
N TYR A 23 10.17 -8.40 -6.97
CA TYR A 23 9.96 -8.74 -5.57
C TYR A 23 8.57 -9.33 -5.31
N ALA A 24 7.50 -8.76 -5.87
CA ALA A 24 6.15 -9.31 -5.75
C ALA A 24 6.08 -10.73 -6.30
N SER A 25 6.68 -10.96 -7.47
CA SER A 25 6.75 -12.29 -8.10
C SER A 25 7.49 -13.29 -7.22
N VAL A 26 8.64 -12.91 -6.65
CA VAL A 26 9.37 -13.75 -5.68
C VAL A 26 8.55 -13.95 -4.41
N SER A 27 7.80 -12.92 -3.99
CA SER A 27 7.01 -12.97 -2.77
C SER A 27 5.80 -13.90 -2.85
N SER A 28 5.27 -14.10 -4.04
CA SER A 28 4.22 -15.09 -4.30
C SER A 28 4.69 -16.51 -3.99
N MET A 29 5.98 -16.78 -4.20
CA MET A 29 6.59 -18.10 -3.98
C MET A 29 6.96 -18.33 -2.51
N TRP A 30 7.21 -17.24 -1.76
CA TRP A 30 7.69 -17.29 -0.37
C TRP A 30 6.65 -16.69 0.57
N ILE A 31 5.95 -17.56 1.31
CA ILE A 31 4.88 -17.14 2.24
C ILE A 31 5.34 -16.13 3.30
N TRP A 32 6.64 -16.10 3.60
CA TRP A 32 7.24 -15.21 4.60
C TRP A 32 7.56 -13.83 4.07
N SER A 33 7.56 -13.58 2.76
CA SER A 33 7.78 -12.23 2.23
C SER A 33 6.47 -11.46 2.17
N SER A 34 6.47 -10.28 2.80
CA SER A 34 5.36 -9.34 2.77
C SER A 34 5.17 -8.79 1.35
N PRO A 35 3.92 -8.63 0.87
CA PRO A 35 3.66 -7.98 -0.42
C PRO A 35 3.86 -6.45 -0.40
N LEU A 36 4.34 -5.87 0.71
CA LEU A 36 4.61 -4.43 0.87
C LEU A 36 3.39 -3.51 0.63
N LEU A 37 2.18 -4.07 0.67
CA LEU A 37 0.93 -3.32 0.45
C LEU A 37 0.71 -2.26 1.54
N GLY A 38 1.15 -2.54 2.78
CA GLY A 38 1.08 -1.58 3.87
C GLY A 38 1.99 -0.36 3.63
N ILE A 39 3.20 -0.60 3.14
CA ILE A 39 4.14 0.48 2.75
C ILE A 39 3.58 1.27 1.56
N ALA A 40 3.04 0.56 0.56
CA ALA A 40 2.40 1.19 -0.59
C ALA A 40 1.24 2.11 -0.16
N PHE A 41 0.37 1.62 0.73
CA PHE A 41 -0.74 2.39 1.28
C PHE A 41 -0.26 3.64 2.03
N TYR A 42 0.69 3.46 2.96
CA TYR A 42 1.31 4.56 3.70
C TYR A 42 1.88 5.64 2.77
N TYR A 43 2.62 5.22 1.74
CA TYR A 43 3.26 6.13 0.81
C TYR A 43 2.24 6.95 0.01
N ILE A 44 1.20 6.29 -0.51
CA ILE A 44 0.13 6.93 -1.28
C ILE A 44 -0.57 7.96 -0.41
N ILE A 45 -1.09 7.55 0.76
CA ILE A 45 -1.86 8.45 1.65
C ILE A 45 -1.06 9.67 2.08
N THR A 46 0.24 9.51 2.34
CA THR A 46 1.10 10.61 2.80
C THR A 46 1.43 11.61 1.68
N HIS A 47 1.49 11.16 0.42
CA HIS A 47 1.95 11.98 -0.70
C HIS A 47 0.86 12.36 -1.71
N ILE A 48 -0.40 11.94 -1.51
CA ILE A 48 -1.51 12.14 -2.45
C ILE A 48 -1.82 13.62 -2.73
N GLU A 49 -1.53 14.53 -1.80
CA GLU A 49 -1.72 15.97 -1.97
C GLU A 49 -0.57 16.63 -2.77
N SER A 50 0.58 15.96 -2.91
CA SER A 50 1.78 16.53 -3.51
C SER A 50 1.92 16.19 -5.00
N LYS A 51 1.70 17.20 -5.86
CA LYS A 51 1.79 17.08 -7.33
C LYS A 51 3.12 16.47 -7.82
N LYS A 52 4.20 16.63 -7.05
CA LYS A 52 5.53 16.11 -7.40
C LYS A 52 5.57 14.58 -7.47
N TYR A 53 4.73 13.89 -6.69
CA TYR A 53 4.77 12.44 -6.53
C TYR A 53 3.68 11.70 -7.31
N TYR A 54 2.85 12.40 -8.10
CA TYR A 54 1.73 11.80 -8.83
C TYR A 54 2.15 10.67 -9.76
N PHE A 55 3.28 10.83 -10.45
CA PHE A 55 3.83 9.79 -11.32
C PHE A 55 4.20 8.52 -10.51
N ASN A 56 4.88 8.68 -9.37
CA ASN A 56 5.25 7.56 -8.51
C ASN A 56 4.03 6.88 -7.88
N ILE A 57 3.02 7.67 -7.47
CA ILE A 57 1.75 7.16 -6.95
C ILE A 57 1.05 6.31 -8.02
N GLY A 58 1.03 6.77 -9.28
CA GLY A 58 0.49 6.00 -10.40
C GLY A 58 1.19 4.65 -10.57
N LEU A 59 2.52 4.62 -10.47
CA LEU A 59 3.29 3.37 -10.53
C LEU A 59 2.97 2.43 -9.35
N ILE A 60 2.83 2.96 -8.14
CA ILE A 60 2.49 2.14 -6.95
C ILE A 60 1.06 1.58 -7.05
N ILE A 61 0.13 2.36 -7.60
CA ILE A 61 -1.23 1.86 -7.89
C ILE A 61 -1.17 0.71 -8.90
N LEU A 62 -0.40 0.86 -9.97
CA LEU A 62 -0.25 -0.19 -10.98
C LEU A 62 0.42 -1.45 -10.40
N TYR A 63 1.40 -1.26 -9.52
CA TYR A 63 2.00 -2.35 -8.73
C TYR A 63 0.96 -3.04 -7.84
N SER A 64 0.11 -2.27 -7.16
CA SER A 64 -0.91 -2.82 -6.27
C SER A 64 -1.94 -3.66 -7.04
N ILE A 65 -2.35 -3.21 -8.22
CA ILE A 65 -3.24 -3.97 -9.12
C ILE A 65 -2.58 -5.28 -9.56
N PHE A 66 -1.28 -5.25 -9.88
CA PHE A 66 -0.54 -6.47 -10.20
C PHE A 66 -0.54 -7.47 -9.03
N VAL A 67 -0.30 -7.00 -7.81
CA VAL A 67 -0.34 -7.84 -6.59
C VAL A 67 -1.75 -8.38 -6.31
N GLU A 68 -2.80 -7.60 -6.56
CA GLU A 68 -4.19 -8.07 -6.43
C GLU A 68 -4.48 -9.27 -7.33
N ILE A 69 -4.08 -9.16 -8.61
CA ILE A 69 -4.28 -10.22 -9.60
C ILE A 69 -3.47 -11.46 -9.22
N ASP A 70 -2.21 -11.29 -8.83
CA ASP A 70 -1.32 -12.39 -8.43
C ASP A 70 -1.86 -13.17 -7.22
N ARG A 71 -2.46 -12.46 -6.25
CA ARG A 71 -3.02 -13.06 -5.02
C ARG A 71 -4.50 -13.42 -5.13
N ALA A 72 -5.09 -13.39 -6.32
CA ALA A 72 -6.51 -13.67 -6.58
C ALA A 72 -7.48 -12.83 -5.72
N LEU A 73 -7.11 -11.58 -5.44
CA LEU A 73 -7.96 -10.60 -4.78
C LEU A 73 -8.85 -9.89 -5.82
N ILE A 74 -9.88 -9.19 -5.34
CA ILE A 74 -10.77 -8.42 -6.21
C ILE A 74 -9.96 -7.27 -6.84
N PRO A 75 -9.87 -7.19 -8.19
CA PRO A 75 -9.08 -6.16 -8.84
C PRO A 75 -9.67 -4.78 -8.57
N PHE A 76 -8.81 -3.77 -8.44
CA PHE A 76 -9.14 -2.38 -8.11
C PHE A 76 -9.72 -2.15 -6.70
N SER A 77 -9.89 -3.19 -5.89
CA SER A 77 -10.44 -3.04 -4.54
C SER A 77 -9.53 -2.19 -3.65
N PHE A 78 -8.22 -2.26 -3.83
CA PHE A 78 -7.24 -1.47 -3.09
C PHE A 78 -7.31 0.02 -3.44
N VAL A 79 -7.52 0.35 -4.71
CA VAL A 79 -7.70 1.74 -5.18
C VAL A 79 -8.99 2.32 -4.60
N LEU A 80 -10.08 1.55 -4.63
CA LEU A 80 -11.35 1.94 -4.03
C LEU A 80 -11.21 2.14 -2.52
N PHE A 81 -10.50 1.23 -1.84
CA PHE A 81 -10.21 1.32 -0.42
C PHE A 81 -9.44 2.60 -0.09
N ILE A 82 -8.37 2.91 -0.82
CA ILE A 82 -7.59 4.15 -0.65
C ILE A 82 -8.49 5.38 -0.79
N PHE A 83 -9.35 5.39 -1.80
CA PHE A 83 -10.24 6.53 -2.04
C PHE A 83 -11.23 6.75 -0.88
N ILE A 84 -11.86 5.67 -0.41
CA ILE A 84 -12.78 5.71 0.73
C ILE A 84 -12.04 6.13 2.00
N PHE A 85 -10.89 5.52 2.27
CA PHE A 85 -10.08 5.84 3.45
C PHE A 85 -9.62 7.29 3.45
N HIS A 86 -9.14 7.80 2.31
CA HIS A 86 -8.70 9.18 2.20
C HIS A 86 -9.85 10.17 2.45
N LYS A 87 -11.05 9.88 1.91
CA LYS A 87 -12.20 10.78 2.06
C LYS A 87 -12.82 10.76 3.47
N VAL A 88 -12.85 9.60 4.13
CA VAL A 88 -13.60 9.41 5.38
C VAL A 88 -12.71 9.47 6.62
N LEU A 89 -11.51 8.88 6.56
CA LEU A 89 -10.71 8.58 7.74
C LEU A 89 -9.44 9.42 7.86
N PHE A 90 -8.88 9.89 6.74
CA PHE A 90 -7.60 10.62 6.73
C PHE A 90 -7.60 11.87 7.61
N GLU A 91 -8.61 12.73 7.50
CA GLU A 91 -8.70 13.92 8.34
C GLU A 91 -8.84 13.59 9.83
N SER A 92 -9.61 12.57 10.16
CA SER A 92 -9.83 12.13 11.55
C SER A 92 -8.53 11.63 12.17
N PHE A 93 -7.74 10.82 11.44
CA PHE A 93 -6.44 10.36 11.93
C PHE A 93 -5.43 11.51 12.07
N LYS A 94 -5.39 12.43 11.10
CA LYS A 94 -4.47 13.58 11.14
C LYS A 94 -4.78 14.57 12.26
N LYS A 95 -6.05 14.74 12.62
CA LYS A 95 -6.48 15.66 13.71
C LYS A 95 -6.33 15.04 15.10
N ASN A 96 -6.56 13.73 15.24
CA ASN A 96 -6.56 13.06 16.55
C ASN A 96 -5.18 12.57 17.00
N ILE A 97 -4.24 12.38 16.09
CA ILE A 97 -2.90 11.85 16.41
C ILE A 97 -1.85 12.95 16.24
N TYR A 98 -1.29 13.38 17.37
CA TYR A 98 -0.26 14.42 17.41
C TYR A 98 1.13 13.93 16.94
N CYS A 99 1.42 12.63 17.03
CA CYS A 99 2.74 12.09 16.69
C CYS A 99 2.82 11.60 15.25
N GLN A 100 3.63 12.27 14.42
CA GLN A 100 3.85 11.89 13.01
C GLN A 100 4.46 10.48 12.87
N ASN A 101 5.37 10.09 13.76
CA ASN A 101 5.97 8.76 13.72
C ASN A 101 4.99 7.65 14.12
N CYS A 102 3.95 7.97 14.90
CA CYS A 102 2.89 7.01 15.24
C CYS A 102 1.89 6.80 14.09
N LEU A 103 1.78 7.75 13.15
CA LEU A 103 0.91 7.60 11.98
C LEU A 103 1.40 6.49 11.04
N VAL A 104 2.72 6.26 10.98
CA VAL A 104 3.32 5.22 10.13
C VAL A 104 2.73 3.83 10.41
N PRO A 105 2.86 3.26 11.63
CA PRO A 105 2.32 1.93 11.92
C PRO A 105 0.79 1.90 11.81
N ILE A 106 0.10 3.00 12.13
CA ILE A 106 -1.36 3.08 12.03
C ILE A 106 -1.81 2.97 10.57
N TYR A 107 -1.15 3.67 9.65
CA TYR A 107 -1.45 3.56 8.23
C TYR A 107 -1.08 2.18 7.66
N ILE A 108 0.03 1.58 8.07
CA ILE A 108 0.40 0.23 7.64
C ILE A 108 -0.64 -0.80 8.12
N VAL A 109 -1.04 -0.73 9.40
CA VAL A 109 -2.09 -1.60 9.97
C VAL A 109 -3.41 -1.37 9.24
N ALA A 110 -3.82 -0.13 9.00
CA ALA A 110 -5.03 0.19 8.24
C ALA A 110 -4.95 -0.31 6.79
N GLY A 111 -3.78 -0.25 6.17
CA GLY A 111 -3.51 -0.74 4.82
C GLY A 111 -3.69 -2.25 4.68
N TYR A 112 -3.39 -3.04 5.71
CA TYR A 112 -3.64 -4.50 5.68
C TYR A 112 -5.01 -4.87 6.25
N MET A 113 -5.30 -4.46 7.49
CA MET A 113 -6.53 -4.83 8.19
C MET A 113 -7.75 -4.16 7.56
N GLY A 114 -7.67 -2.86 7.28
CA GLY A 114 -8.76 -2.12 6.65
C GLY A 114 -9.03 -2.63 5.24
N TYR A 115 -7.98 -2.93 4.47
CA TYR A 115 -8.12 -3.50 3.14
C TYR A 115 -8.68 -4.93 3.14
N TYR A 116 -8.27 -5.76 4.11
CA TYR A 116 -8.85 -7.08 4.32
C TYR A 116 -10.35 -6.99 4.63
N LEU A 117 -10.74 -6.13 5.58
CA LEU A 117 -12.14 -5.89 5.92
C LEU A 117 -12.95 -5.37 4.73
N PHE A 118 -12.34 -4.50 3.92
CA PHE A 118 -12.97 -3.99 2.71
C PHE A 118 -13.18 -5.09 1.66
N ASN A 119 -12.20 -5.96 1.44
CA ASN A 119 -12.37 -7.12 0.57
C ASN A 119 -13.43 -8.09 1.11
N LEU A 120 -13.49 -8.33 2.42
CA LEU A 120 -14.52 -9.16 3.03
C LEU A 120 -15.92 -8.56 2.78
N PHE A 121 -16.06 -7.24 2.91
CA PHE A 121 -17.29 -6.52 2.59
C PHE A 121 -17.66 -6.63 1.10
N LEU A 122 -16.70 -6.48 0.19
CA LEU A 122 -16.95 -6.64 -1.25
C LEU A 122 -17.30 -8.08 -1.61
N SER A 123 -16.61 -9.07 -1.05
CA SER A 123 -16.94 -10.49 -1.25
C SER A 123 -18.36 -10.81 -0.81
N TYR A 124 -18.82 -10.21 0.30
CA TYR A 124 -20.21 -10.35 0.75
C TYR A 124 -21.21 -9.73 -0.25
N ILE A 125 -20.91 -8.57 -0.82
CA ILE A 125 -21.81 -7.90 -1.80
C ILE A 125 -21.88 -8.68 -3.13
N PHE A 126 -20.74 -9.20 -3.60
CA PHE A 126 -20.64 -9.87 -4.89
C PHE A 126 -20.85 -11.38 -4.83
N ASP A 127 -21.19 -11.92 -3.65
CA ASP A 127 -21.35 -13.37 -3.39
C ASP A 127 -20.10 -14.17 -3.83
N LEU A 128 -18.91 -13.62 -3.56
CA LEU A 128 -17.62 -14.23 -3.85
C LEU A 128 -17.09 -14.97 -2.61
N GLN A 129 -16.13 -15.87 -2.84
CA GLN A 129 -15.43 -16.53 -1.74
C GLN A 129 -14.79 -15.49 -0.80
N SER A 130 -15.03 -15.65 0.49
CA SER A 130 -14.50 -14.74 1.50
C SER A 130 -12.98 -14.91 1.65
N PRO A 131 -12.21 -13.80 1.73
CA PRO A 131 -10.78 -13.87 1.93
C PRO A 131 -10.46 -14.43 3.32
N ILE A 132 -9.45 -15.29 3.40
CA ILE A 132 -9.02 -15.91 4.66
C ILE A 132 -7.96 -15.03 5.33
N PHE A 133 -8.20 -14.62 6.57
CA PHE A 133 -7.19 -13.93 7.38
C PHE A 133 -6.29 -14.94 8.09
N GLY A 134 -5.08 -15.13 7.56
CA GLY A 134 -4.05 -15.99 8.17
C GLY A 134 -3.09 -15.21 9.09
N ILE A 135 -2.35 -15.96 9.93
CA ILE A 135 -1.26 -15.42 10.78
C ILE A 135 -0.22 -14.63 9.96
N ASN A 136 -0.08 -14.96 8.67
CA ASN A 136 0.82 -14.31 7.73
C ASN A 136 0.56 -12.80 7.63
N TYR A 137 -0.69 -12.34 7.74
CA TYR A 137 -1.00 -10.90 7.71
C TYR A 137 -0.38 -10.15 8.89
N LEU A 138 -0.36 -10.74 10.09
CA LEU A 138 0.30 -10.15 11.24
C LEU A 138 1.81 -10.04 11.02
N TYR A 139 2.40 -11.08 10.43
CA TYR A 139 3.81 -11.08 10.05
C TYR A 139 4.12 -9.97 9.01
N TYR A 140 3.26 -9.82 7.99
CA TYR A 140 3.40 -8.78 6.96
C TYR A 140 3.30 -7.36 7.55
N ILE A 141 2.36 -7.13 8.46
CA ILE A 141 2.24 -5.84 9.17
C ILE A 141 3.52 -5.53 9.93
N ILE A 142 4.03 -6.48 10.74
CA ILE A 142 5.22 -6.26 11.56
C ILE A 142 6.45 -5.99 10.68
N THR A 143 6.63 -6.81 9.65
CA THR A 143 7.77 -6.66 8.72
C THR A 143 7.72 -5.34 7.94
N ASP A 144 6.56 -4.91 7.47
CA ASP A 144 6.41 -3.62 6.79
C ASP A 144 6.71 -2.45 7.74
N ILE A 145 6.25 -2.52 9.00
CA ILE A 145 6.55 -1.51 10.02
C ILE A 145 8.07 -1.41 10.26
N ILE A 146 8.73 -2.55 10.46
CA ILE A 146 10.19 -2.60 10.68
C ILE A 146 10.93 -2.04 9.46
N LEU A 147 10.55 -2.46 8.25
CA LEU A 147 11.15 -1.96 7.02
C LEU A 147 11.03 -0.45 6.90
N VAL A 148 9.84 0.11 7.13
CA VAL A 148 9.69 1.58 7.06
C VAL A 148 10.57 2.27 8.09
N TYR A 149 10.64 1.81 9.34
CA TYR A 149 11.51 2.44 10.34
C TYR A 149 13.01 2.31 10.07
N ILE A 150 13.46 1.27 9.35
CA ILE A 150 14.87 1.14 8.96
C ILE A 150 15.22 2.08 7.80
N PHE A 151 14.28 2.32 6.89
CA PHE A 151 14.51 3.08 5.66
C PHE A 151 14.06 4.55 5.70
N LEU A 152 13.34 4.97 6.75
CA LEU A 152 12.79 6.32 6.96
C LEU A 152 13.67 7.13 7.92
#